data_AF-A0A1I2P8U9-F1
#
_entry.id   AF-A0A1I2P8U9-F1
#
_cell.length_a   1.000
_cell.length_b   1.000
_cell.length_c   1.000
_cell.angle_alpha   90.00
_cell.angle_beta   90.00
_cell.angle_gamma   90.00
#
_symmetry.space_group_name_H-M   'P 1'
#
loop_
_entity.id
_entity.type
_entity.pdbx_description
1 polymer ?
#
loop_
_entity_poly.entity_id
_entity_poly.type
_entity_poly.pdbx_seq_one_letter_code
_entity_poly.pdbx_strand_id
1 'polypeptide(L)' 'METQIIYAFATGQQATRFLNALKVWSVADVKVKLHRGADKVKVSYYFSGKGFDATSSQLDELAEFYGGRELL' A
#
# COMPACT_ATOMS: atom_id res chain seq x y z
N MET A 1 -3.78 2.96 16.29
CA MET A 1 -2.31 2.92 16.06
C MET A 1 -2.06 3.25 14.60
N GLU A 2 -1.02 4.01 14.29
CA GLU A 2 -0.63 4.26 12.90
C GLU A 2 0.15 3.05 12.39
N THR A 3 -0.35 2.41 11.34
CA THR A 3 0.31 1.29 10.67
C THR A 3 0.95 1.81 9.39
N GLN A 4 2.17 1.34 9.09
CA GLN A 4 2.91 1.74 7.91
C GLN A 4 3.46 0.50 7.20
N ILE A 5 3.17 0.38 5.92
CA ILE A 5 3.60 -0.73 5.07
C ILE A 5 4.37 -0.17 3.88
N ILE A 6 5.45 -0.85 3.49
CA ILE A 6 6.24 -0.49 2.31
C ILE A 6 6.12 -1.62 1.30
N TYR A 7 5.63 -1.28 0.10
CA TYR A 7 5.56 -2.21 -1.02
C TYR A 7 6.67 -1.91 -2.01
N ALA A 8 7.32 -2.97 -2.51
CA ALA A 8 8.28 -2.89 -3.61
C ALA A 8 7.70 -3.50 -4.88
N PHE A 9 8.05 -2.92 -6.02
CA PHE A 9 7.59 -3.32 -7.34
C PHE A 9 8.79 -3.52 -8.26
N ALA A 10 8.64 -4.33 -9.31
CA ALA A 10 9.73 -4.57 -10.25
C ALA A 10 10.06 -3.34 -11.11
N THR A 11 9.09 -2.44 -11.32
CA THR A 11 9.27 -1.21 -12.11
C THR A 11 8.57 -0.02 -11.47
N GLY A 12 9.06 1.18 -11.77
CA GLY A 12 8.41 2.40 -11.30
C GLY A 12 7.02 2.64 -11.90
N GLN A 13 6.73 2.06 -13.07
CA GLN A 13 5.39 2.12 -13.67
C GLN A 13 4.38 1.31 -12.86
N GLN A 14 4.75 0.12 -12.39
CA GLN A 14 3.91 -0.70 -11.51
C GLN A 14 3.66 0.00 -10.17
N ALA A 15 4.71 0.52 -9.54
CA ALA A 15 4.60 1.31 -8.32
C ALA A 15 3.67 2.53 -8.48
N THR A 16 3.79 3.25 -9.60
CA THR A 16 2.93 4.41 -9.90
C THR A 16 1.47 4.01 -10.11
N ARG A 17 1.20 2.87 -10.76
CA ARG A 17 -0.16 2.36 -10.94
C ARG A 17 -0.80 1.99 -9.61
N PHE A 18 -0.09 1.25 -8.75
CA PHE A 18 -0.55 0.93 -7.40
C PHE A 18 -0.82 2.21 -6.58
N LEU A 19 0.12 3.17 -6.59
CA LEU A 19 -0.06 4.45 -5.90
C LEU A 19 -1.30 5.20 -6.38
N ASN A 20 -1.56 5.22 -7.69
CA ASN A 20 -2.73 5.89 -8.22
C ASN A 20 -4.03 5.13 -7.91
N ALA A 21 -4.00 3.79 -7.87
CA ALA A 21 -5.14 3.00 -7.42
C ALA A 21 -5.51 3.35 -5.97
N LEU A 22 -4.53 3.49 -5.08
CA LEU A 22 -4.74 3.87 -3.69
C LEU A 22 -5.31 5.29 -3.51
N LYS A 23 -5.10 6.21 -4.47
CA LYS A 23 -5.69 7.56 -4.41
C LYS A 23 -7.20 7.58 -4.61
N VAL A 24 -7.75 6.58 -5.30
CA VAL A 24 -9.20 6.44 -5.56
C VAL A 24 -9.80 5.28 -4.77
N TRP A 25 -9.04 4.70 -3.84
CA TRP A 25 -9.46 3.55 -3.07
C TRP A 25 -10.43 3.97 -1.97
N SER A 26 -11.58 3.30 -1.89
CA SER A 26 -12.70 3.65 -1.03
C SER A 26 -12.82 2.79 0.24
N VAL A 27 -11.95 1.79 0.41
CA VAL A 27 -12.08 0.84 1.53
C VAL A 27 -11.58 1.43 2.85
N ALA A 28 -10.48 2.18 2.83
CA ALA A 28 -9.91 2.81 4.00
C ALA A 28 -9.24 4.14 3.66
N ASP A 29 -9.19 5.06 4.62
CA ASP A 29 -8.42 6.29 4.50
C ASP A 29 -6.93 5.97 4.66
N VAL A 30 -6.20 6.02 3.55
CA VAL A 30 -4.77 5.73 3.49
C VAL A 30 -3.98 6.90 2.92
N LYS A 31 -2.83 7.15 3.52
CA LYS A 31 -1.82 8.07 2.98
C LYS A 31 -0.81 7.26 2.18
N VAL A 32 -0.67 7.60 0.90
CA VAL A 32 0.23 6.90 -0.02
C VAL A 32 1.27 7.86 -0.61
N LYS A 33 2.52 7.41 -0.71
CA LYS A 33 3.61 8.14 -1.38
C LYS A 33 4.71 7.21 -1.90
N LEU A 34 5.49 7.65 -2.88
CA LEU A 34 6.71 6.97 -3.29
C LEU A 34 7.76 6.97 -2.16
N HIS A 35 8.59 5.93 -2.10
CA HIS A 35 9.57 5.74 -1.04
C HIS A 35 10.95 5.34 -1.58
N ARG A 36 12.00 6.11 -1.28
CA ARG A 36 13.42 5.76 -1.56
C ARG A 36 13.68 5.20 -2.97
N GLY A 37 13.04 5.80 -3.99
CA GLY A 37 13.09 5.31 -5.37
C GLY A 37 11.75 5.54 -6.08
N ALA A 38 11.70 5.16 -7.36
CA ALA A 38 10.45 5.18 -8.13
C ALA A 38 9.71 3.83 -8.07
N ASP A 39 10.32 2.80 -7.50
CA ASP A 39 9.90 1.39 -7.49
C ASP A 39 9.26 0.94 -6.17
N LYS A 40 9.17 1.81 -5.17
CA LYS A 40 8.57 1.49 -3.86
C LYS A 40 7.52 2.51 -3.45
N VAL A 41 6.49 2.02 -2.78
CA VAL A 41 5.35 2.82 -2.31
C VAL A 41 5.19 2.59 -0.82
N LYS A 42 5.19 3.67 -0.05
CA LYS A 42 4.84 3.66 1.36
C LYS A 42 3.36 3.97 1.51
N VAL A 43 2.65 3.10 2.22
CA VAL A 43 1.26 3.26 2.62
C VAL A 43 1.22 3.46 4.14
N SER A 44 0.40 4.37 4.62
CA SER A 44 0.25 4.66 6.04
C SER A 44 -1.23 4.86 6.33
N TYR A 45 -1.75 4.15 7.33
CA TYR A 45 -3.17 4.19 7.66
C TYR A 45 -3.39 4.03 9.17
N TYR A 46 -4.53 4.48 9.65
CA TYR A 46 -4.88 4.40 11.06
C TYR A 46 -5.72 3.17 11.33
N PHE A 47 -5.16 2.23 12.10
CA PHE A 47 -5.89 1.07 12.59
C PHE A 47 -6.49 1.37 13.97
N SER A 48 -7.79 1.13 14.13
CA SER A 48 -8.52 1.42 15.39
C SER A 48 -8.19 0.45 16.53
N GLY A 49 -7.45 -0.63 16.26
CA GLY A 49 -7.02 -1.59 17.27
C GLY A 49 -8.10 -2.59 17.72
N LYS A 50 -9.31 -2.54 17.12
CA LYS A 50 -10.41 -3.45 17.43
C LYS A 50 -10.67 -4.40 16.26
N GLY A 51 -10.53 -5.70 16.50
CA GLY A 51 -10.82 -6.75 15.52
C GLY A 51 -9.65 -7.07 14.58
N PHE A 52 -9.96 -7.77 13.48
CA PHE A 52 -9.00 -8.12 12.44
C PHE A 52 -8.80 -6.93 11.49
N ASP A 53 -7.55 -6.61 11.15
CA ASP A 53 -7.24 -5.54 10.22
C ASP A 53 -7.27 -6.02 8.77
N ALA A 54 -8.47 -6.09 8.20
CA ALA A 54 -8.67 -6.45 6.79
C ALA A 54 -8.01 -5.45 5.82
N THR A 55 -7.64 -4.25 6.29
CA THR A 55 -6.97 -3.24 5.45
C THR A 55 -5.62 -3.74 4.97
N SER A 56 -4.83 -4.35 5.86
CA SER A 56 -3.51 -4.91 5.53
C SER A 56 -3.63 -5.98 4.43
N SER A 57 -4.49 -6.98 4.63
CA SER A 57 -4.70 -8.06 3.67
C SER A 57 -5.19 -7.56 2.31
N GLN A 58 -6.07 -6.55 2.27
CA GLN A 58 -6.51 -5.96 1.01
C GLN A 58 -5.42 -5.13 0.32
N LEU A 59 -4.56 -4.46 1.09
CA LEU A 59 -3.39 -3.77 0.54
C LEU A 59 -2.40 -4.77 -0.08
N ASP A 60 -2.21 -5.93 0.56
CA ASP A 60 -1.37 -7.01 0.06
C ASP A 60 -1.90 -7.58 -1.25
N GLU A 61 -3.19 -7.94 -1.30
CA GLU A 61 -3.85 -8.43 -2.51
C GLU A 61 -3.78 -7.41 -3.66
N LEU A 62 -4.00 -6.12 -3.35
CA LEU A 62 -3.91 -5.05 -4.34
C LEU A 62 -2.47 -4.86 -4.82
N ALA A 63 -1.49 -4.89 -3.93
CA ALA A 63 -0.08 -4.79 -4.30
C ALA A 63 0.32 -5.96 -5.20
N GLU A 64 -0.08 -7.18 -4.85
CA GLU A 64 0.17 -8.40 -5.63
C GLU A 64 -0.45 -8.32 -7.03
N PHE A 65 -1.67 -7.79 -7.15
CA PHE A 65 -2.32 -7.54 -8.45
C PHE A 65 -1.48 -6.63 -9.35
N TYR A 66 -0.78 -5.63 -8.79
CA TYR A 66 0.13 -4.76 -9.54
C TYR A 66 1.56 -5.32 -9.66
N GLY A 67 1.81 -6.54 -9.18
CA GLY A 67 3.12 -7.19 -9.21
C GLY A 67 4.08 -6.70 -8.13
N GLY A 68 3.56 -6.12 -7.05
CA GLY A 68 4.31 -5.71 -5.87
C GLY A 68 4.23 -6.71 -4.73
N ARG A 69 5.10 -6.53 -3.75
CA ARG A 69 5.11 -7.30 -2.49
C ARG A 69 5.49 -6.40 -1.32
N GLU A 70 5.00 -6.72 -0.14
CA GLU A 70 5.42 -6.07 1.10
C GLU A 70 6.92 -6.31 1.36
N LEU A 71 7.61 -5.26 1.81
CA LEU A 71 8.95 -5.32 2.38
C LEU A 71 8.83 -5.38 3.91
N LEU A 72 9.25 -6.51 4.48
CA LEU A 72 9.39 -6.73 5.93
C LEU A 72 10.46 -5.81 6.56
#